data_AF-A0A1B8Y1D5-F1
#
_entry.id   AF-A0A1B8Y1D5-F1
#
_cell.length_a   1.000
_cell.length_b   1.000
_cell.length_c   1.000
_cell.angle_alpha   90.00
_cell.angle_beta   90.00
_cell.angle_gamma   90.00
#
_symmetry.space_group_name_H-M   'P 1'
#
loop_
_entity.id
_entity.type
_entity.pdbx_description
1 polymer ?
#
loop_
_entity_poly.entity_id
_entity_poly.type
_entity_poly.pdbx_seq_one_letter_code
_entity_poly.pdbx_strand_id
1 'polypeptide(L)'
;MNYLEDTSPCPLSEEESRLAYGAKQRALDILVDALRKQDSVLVENAGEYGHSVGRRPSLSPHLVLSLRAELERVTFVKVAHPFYAICYIYPRSHERIIYLGPRFWKQGQFLGADSRPGLLIKKAAQFLLHQIPSAVPAEHGTVVQGQRHEALSANQIRREFERVLKHRGIYTGHFYLCCGETARDSVCEDSFYRPWLLSEEEWGMAEEAKQRTLRILFDALEKKDCLLVENPEDFVGVQRLRNCPLIPLRLVQDLISNLVSVRFRRGHGVNIVLEYLGNIIIYLSPQFWQQKEMLECGSRPGTLILELSEFLGYKRCWKGPEEADEVVQEQPHNFPLTAYSICWVFETWMSHAGSYSGTYSCCGEKARDSVCALSHLSVCLNDITPPPLTP
;
A
#
# COMPACT_ATOMS: atom_id res chain seq x y z
N MET A 1 -18.49 45.78 19.27
CA MET A 1 -18.96 45.38 20.61
C MET A 1 -18.01 44.31 21.13
N ASN A 2 -17.20 44.66 22.11
CA ASN A 2 -16.30 43.75 22.83
C ASN A 2 -17.14 42.96 23.85
N TYR A 3 -17.30 41.66 23.63
CA TYR A 3 -18.00 40.74 24.57
C TYR A 3 -17.02 39.73 25.18
N LEU A 4 -15.81 40.18 25.55
CA LEU A 4 -14.76 39.35 26.16
C LEU A 4 -14.27 39.93 27.50
N GLU A 5 -15.15 40.63 28.22
CA GLU A 5 -14.87 41.02 29.61
C GLU A 5 -15.57 40.04 30.57
N ASP A 6 -14.78 39.56 31.53
CA ASP A 6 -15.16 38.79 32.72
C ASP A 6 -15.57 37.32 32.59
N THR A 7 -14.63 36.48 32.16
CA THR A 7 -14.37 35.24 32.92
C THR A 7 -12.88 34.95 32.94
N SER A 8 -12.25 35.13 34.11
CA SER A 8 -10.86 34.74 34.29
C SER A 8 -10.73 33.23 34.08
N PRO A 9 -9.79 32.77 33.24
CA PRO A 9 -9.38 31.37 33.22
C PRO A 9 -9.00 30.95 34.65
N CYS A 10 -9.51 29.81 35.11
CA CYS A 10 -9.22 29.30 36.45
C CYS A 10 -8.58 27.91 36.38
N PRO A 11 -7.69 27.58 37.34
CA PRO A 11 -7.10 26.25 37.41
C PRO A 11 -8.20 25.20 37.62
N LEU A 12 -7.96 24.02 37.08
CA LEU A 12 -8.84 22.87 37.28
C LEU A 12 -8.80 22.45 38.76
N SER A 13 -9.95 22.03 39.31
CA SER A 13 -9.95 21.26 40.56
C SER A 13 -9.24 19.91 40.37
N GLU A 14 -8.92 19.21 41.46
CA GLU A 14 -8.29 17.89 41.40
C GLU A 14 -9.12 16.89 40.56
N GLU A 15 -10.44 16.89 40.76
CA GLU A 15 -11.36 16.04 40.00
C GLU A 15 -11.41 16.42 38.51
N GLU A 16 -11.47 17.71 38.21
CA GLU A 16 -11.50 18.21 36.84
C GLU A 16 -10.19 17.90 36.10
N SER A 17 -9.06 18.04 36.81
CA SER A 17 -7.73 17.62 36.34
C SER A 17 -7.71 16.13 36.02
N ARG A 18 -8.17 15.27 36.95
CA ARG A 18 -8.26 13.82 36.74
C ARG A 18 -9.09 13.46 35.50
N LEU A 19 -10.23 14.14 35.31
CA LEU A 19 -11.12 13.90 34.16
C LEU A 19 -10.53 14.41 32.84
N ALA A 20 -9.89 15.58 32.82
CA ALA A 20 -9.31 16.19 31.63
C ALA A 20 -8.05 15.43 31.18
N TYR A 21 -7.10 15.20 32.09
CA TYR A 21 -5.88 14.45 31.78
C TYR A 21 -6.17 12.96 31.54
N GLY A 22 -7.16 12.37 32.20
CA GLY A 22 -7.61 11.02 31.87
C GLY A 22 -8.22 10.92 30.45
N ALA A 23 -8.90 11.97 29.97
CA ALA A 23 -9.37 12.03 28.59
C ALA A 23 -8.22 12.27 27.59
N LYS A 24 -7.22 13.08 27.97
CA LYS A 24 -5.98 13.28 27.19
C LYS A 24 -5.24 11.96 27.01
N GLN A 25 -5.05 11.19 28.08
CA GLN A 25 -4.37 9.91 28.01
C GLN A 25 -5.11 8.94 27.09
N ARG A 26 -6.44 8.79 27.24
CA ARG A 26 -7.24 7.97 26.32
C ARG A 26 -7.09 8.40 24.86
N ALA A 27 -7.11 9.70 24.59
CA ALA A 27 -6.89 10.21 23.24
C ALA A 27 -5.49 9.88 22.70
N LEU A 28 -4.44 9.93 23.54
CA LEU A 28 -3.10 9.49 23.16
C LEU A 28 -3.05 7.98 22.89
N ASP A 29 -3.67 7.17 23.74
CA ASP A 29 -3.73 5.71 23.58
C ASP A 29 -4.42 5.32 22.28
N ILE A 30 -5.51 6.02 21.90
CA ILE A 30 -6.20 5.86 20.61
C ILE A 30 -5.28 6.17 19.44
N LEU A 31 -4.50 7.25 19.51
CA LEU A 31 -3.56 7.63 18.45
C LEU A 31 -2.41 6.61 18.34
N VAL A 32 -1.90 6.11 19.47
CA VAL A 32 -0.87 5.06 19.52
C VAL A 32 -1.40 3.75 18.93
N ASP A 33 -2.62 3.35 19.30
CA ASP A 33 -3.25 2.15 18.77
C ASP A 33 -3.48 2.26 17.25
N ALA A 34 -3.90 3.42 16.77
CA ALA A 34 -4.03 3.67 15.33
C ALA A 34 -2.69 3.57 14.58
N LEU A 35 -1.59 4.04 15.17
CA LEU A 35 -0.25 3.89 14.59
C LEU A 35 0.24 2.44 14.63
N ARG A 36 -0.03 1.72 15.73
CA ARG A 36 0.27 0.28 15.82
C ARG A 36 -0.46 -0.52 14.74
N LYS A 37 -1.67 -0.08 14.42
CA LYS A 37 -2.57 -0.68 13.42
C LYS A 37 -2.51 0.03 12.07
N GLN A 38 -1.44 0.77 11.78
CA GLN A 38 -1.37 1.67 10.63
C GLN A 38 -1.68 0.98 9.31
N ASP A 39 -1.24 -0.26 9.12
CA ASP A 39 -1.46 -1.07 7.91
C ASP A 39 -2.94 -1.41 7.67
N SER A 40 -3.76 -1.30 8.72
CA SER A 40 -5.18 -1.65 8.74
C SER A 40 -6.10 -0.42 8.78
N VAL A 41 -5.67 0.68 9.41
CA VAL A 41 -6.57 1.80 9.75
C VAL A 41 -6.14 3.17 9.20
N LEU A 42 -4.94 3.30 8.62
CA LEU A 42 -4.40 4.56 8.09
C LEU A 42 -4.08 4.46 6.58
N VAL A 43 -4.00 5.60 5.89
CA VAL A 43 -3.72 5.68 4.44
C VAL A 43 -2.73 6.82 4.13
N GLU A 44 -1.78 6.60 3.23
CA GLU A 44 -0.78 7.64 2.91
C GLU A 44 -1.34 8.79 2.07
N ASN A 45 -2.09 8.47 1.00
CA ASN A 45 -2.64 9.47 0.08
C ASN A 45 -4.16 9.59 0.27
N ALA A 46 -4.56 10.31 1.31
CA ALA A 46 -5.97 10.59 1.59
C ALA A 46 -6.72 11.34 0.47
N GLY A 47 -5.99 11.94 -0.50
CA GLY A 47 -6.51 12.83 -1.52
C GLY A 47 -6.66 12.28 -2.95
N GLU A 48 -6.21 11.06 -3.27
CA GLU A 48 -6.15 10.58 -4.67
C GLU A 48 -7.36 9.74 -5.14
N TYR A 49 -8.31 9.43 -4.26
CA TYR A 49 -9.37 8.48 -4.60
C TYR A 49 -10.77 9.09 -4.46
N GLY A 50 -11.06 10.04 -5.35
CA GLY A 50 -12.44 10.37 -5.70
C GLY A 50 -13.05 9.17 -6.44
N HIS A 51 -14.19 8.68 -5.97
CA HIS A 51 -15.00 7.63 -6.60
C HIS A 51 -14.59 6.16 -6.34
N SER A 52 -14.75 5.70 -5.10
CA SER A 52 -15.09 4.28 -4.87
C SER A 52 -16.05 4.14 -3.70
N VAL A 53 -17.10 3.34 -3.91
CA VAL A 53 -18.15 3.03 -2.94
C VAL A 53 -17.53 2.36 -1.71
N GLY A 54 -17.64 3.00 -0.55
CA GLY A 54 -16.99 2.60 0.70
C GLY A 54 -16.12 3.74 1.24
N ARG A 55 -16.50 4.32 2.39
CA ARG A 55 -15.98 5.61 2.87
C ARG A 55 -14.58 5.50 3.50
N ARG A 56 -13.54 5.22 2.70
CA ARG A 56 -12.11 4.92 3.05
C ARG A 56 -11.56 5.72 4.27
N PRO A 57 -10.71 5.13 5.13
CA PRO A 57 -10.00 5.90 6.15
C PRO A 57 -9.24 7.01 5.45
N SER A 58 -9.25 8.21 6.01
CA SER A 58 -8.63 9.38 5.38
C SER A 58 -7.37 9.87 6.12
N LEU A 59 -6.94 9.17 7.17
CA LEU A 59 -5.87 9.62 8.06
C LEU A 59 -4.54 8.99 7.66
N SER A 60 -3.50 9.82 7.49
CA SER A 60 -2.14 9.33 7.24
C SER A 60 -1.36 9.08 8.52
N PRO A 61 -0.39 8.12 8.51
CA PRO A 61 0.50 7.89 9.64
C PRO A 61 1.21 9.16 10.11
N HIS A 62 1.70 9.97 9.17
CA HIS A 62 2.34 11.25 9.47
C HIS A 62 1.39 12.23 10.20
N LEU A 63 0.14 12.32 9.76
CA LEU A 63 -0.87 13.15 10.42
C LEU A 63 -1.13 12.66 11.86
N VAL A 64 -1.28 11.35 12.06
CA VAL A 64 -1.54 10.77 13.39
C VAL A 64 -0.33 10.95 14.33
N LEU A 65 0.90 10.80 13.84
CA LEU A 65 2.12 11.10 14.59
C LEU A 65 2.16 12.58 15.02
N SER A 66 1.85 13.48 14.09
CA SER A 66 1.80 14.92 14.38
C SER A 66 0.73 15.27 15.41
N LEU A 67 -0.45 14.61 15.34
CA LEU A 67 -1.54 14.80 16.30
C LEU A 67 -1.12 14.37 17.70
N ARG A 68 -0.39 13.26 17.81
CA ARG A 68 0.13 12.76 19.07
C ARG A 68 1.07 13.77 19.71
N ALA A 69 2.05 14.27 18.95
CA ALA A 69 3.02 15.26 19.42
C ALA A 69 2.36 16.56 19.89
N GLU A 70 1.34 17.06 19.18
CA GLU A 70 0.60 18.24 19.62
C GLU A 70 -0.21 17.97 20.89
N LEU A 71 -0.89 16.83 20.95
CA LEU A 71 -1.71 16.48 22.11
C LEU A 71 -0.86 16.29 23.37
N GLU A 72 0.35 15.73 23.26
CA GLU A 72 1.32 15.61 24.35
C GLU A 72 1.64 16.98 25.00
N ARG A 73 1.72 18.04 24.19
CA ARG A 73 2.04 19.41 24.65
C ARG A 73 0.85 20.18 25.24
N VAL A 74 -0.37 19.71 25.02
CA VAL A 74 -1.59 20.41 25.45
C VAL A 74 -1.70 20.49 26.97
N THR A 75 -2.09 21.67 27.45
CA THR A 75 -2.50 21.93 28.84
C THR A 75 -3.96 22.40 28.90
N PHE A 76 -4.56 22.39 30.09
CA PHE A 76 -5.99 22.64 30.27
C PHE A 76 -6.25 23.76 31.27
N VAL A 77 -7.22 24.61 30.93
CA VAL A 77 -7.73 25.62 31.85
C VAL A 77 -9.25 25.60 31.80
N LYS A 78 -9.90 25.82 32.95
CA LYS A 78 -11.35 25.91 33.03
C LYS A 78 -11.81 27.34 32.79
N VAL A 79 -12.97 27.44 32.15
CA VAL A 79 -13.68 28.70 31.98
C VAL A 79 -15.11 28.55 32.48
N ALA A 80 -15.57 29.52 33.27
CA ALA A 80 -16.92 29.54 33.83
C ALA A 80 -17.98 30.02 32.82
N HIS A 81 -17.57 30.49 31.65
CA HIS A 81 -18.46 31.21 30.74
C HIS A 81 -19.55 30.28 30.17
N PRO A 82 -20.85 30.66 30.23
CA PRO A 82 -21.98 29.80 29.89
C PRO A 82 -22.29 29.69 28.39
N PHE A 83 -21.56 30.38 27.50
CA PHE A 83 -21.80 30.27 26.06
C PHE A 83 -21.47 28.86 25.52
N TYR A 84 -22.17 28.47 24.45
CA TYR A 84 -22.36 27.11 23.90
C TYR A 84 -21.11 26.23 23.64
N ALA A 85 -19.88 26.73 23.82
CA ALA A 85 -18.66 26.02 23.47
C ALA A 85 -18.38 24.88 24.45
N ILE A 86 -18.23 23.67 23.91
CA ILE A 86 -17.79 22.51 24.68
C ILE A 86 -16.34 22.71 25.14
N CYS A 87 -15.46 23.05 24.20
CA CYS A 87 -14.11 23.52 24.46
C CYS A 87 -13.62 24.39 23.28
N TYR A 88 -12.66 25.28 23.54
CA TYR A 88 -12.05 26.12 22.51
C TYR A 88 -10.55 26.27 22.71
N ILE A 89 -9.88 26.81 21.69
CA ILE A 89 -8.46 27.10 21.68
C ILE A 89 -8.24 28.47 21.05
N TYR A 90 -7.09 29.08 21.32
CA TYR A 90 -6.54 30.15 20.50
C TYR A 90 -5.48 29.52 19.58
N PRO A 91 -5.78 29.27 18.28
CA PRO A 91 -4.92 28.42 17.46
C PRO A 91 -3.51 28.97 17.21
N ARG A 92 -3.35 30.30 17.29
CA ARG A 92 -2.06 30.99 17.15
C ARG A 92 -1.25 31.05 18.45
N SER A 93 -1.79 30.58 19.58
CA SER A 93 -1.06 30.58 20.84
C SER A 93 0.00 29.48 20.87
N HIS A 94 1.21 29.83 21.29
CA HIS A 94 2.31 28.89 21.51
C HIS A 94 2.12 28.02 22.76
N GLU A 95 1.22 28.43 23.67
CA GLU A 95 1.04 27.78 24.98
C GLU A 95 0.19 26.49 24.90
N ARG A 96 -0.40 26.19 23.73
CA ARG A 96 -1.20 24.98 23.46
C ARG A 96 -2.27 24.69 24.53
N ILE A 97 -2.92 25.75 25.01
CA ILE A 97 -3.96 25.67 26.04
C ILE A 97 -5.31 25.34 25.40
N ILE A 98 -6.00 24.33 25.94
CA ILE A 98 -7.41 24.07 25.67
C ILE A 98 -8.26 24.60 26.82
N TYR A 99 -9.19 25.49 26.50
CA TYR A 99 -10.15 26.06 27.44
C TYR A 99 -11.39 25.15 27.50
N LEU A 100 -11.65 24.58 28.68
CA LEU A 100 -12.70 23.62 28.93
C LEU A 100 -13.94 24.33 29.50
N GLY A 101 -15.04 24.29 28.74
CA GLY A 101 -16.31 24.87 29.16
C GLY A 101 -17.18 23.88 29.94
N PRO A 102 -18.27 24.34 30.59
CA PRO A 102 -19.13 23.48 31.41
C PRO A 102 -19.72 22.27 30.67
N ARG A 103 -19.90 22.37 29.35
CA ARG A 103 -20.43 21.26 28.53
C ARG A 103 -19.42 20.15 28.28
N PHE A 104 -18.11 20.40 28.43
CA PHE A 104 -17.06 19.39 28.27
C PHE A 104 -17.22 18.24 29.25
N TRP A 105 -17.52 18.57 30.51
CA TRP A 105 -17.66 17.62 31.61
C TRP A 105 -18.83 16.65 31.42
N LYS A 106 -19.82 17.03 30.59
CA LYS A 106 -20.99 16.21 30.26
C LYS A 106 -20.75 15.26 29.08
N GLN A 107 -19.59 15.34 28.41
CA GLN A 107 -19.31 14.51 27.23
C GLN A 107 -18.83 13.11 27.62
N GLY A 108 -19.10 12.17 26.70
CA GLY A 108 -18.74 10.76 26.85
C GLY A 108 -17.27 10.56 27.22
N GLN A 109 -17.03 9.62 28.13
CA GLN A 109 -15.68 9.29 28.61
C GLN A 109 -14.84 8.54 27.57
N PHE A 110 -15.49 7.64 26.83
CA PHE A 110 -14.89 6.71 25.87
C PHE A 110 -15.04 7.23 24.45
N LEU A 111 -14.22 6.72 23.52
CA LEU A 111 -14.27 7.11 22.11
C LEU A 111 -15.67 6.90 21.52
N GLY A 112 -16.28 8.00 21.10
CA GLY A 112 -17.64 8.02 20.58
C GLY A 112 -18.03 9.40 20.09
N ALA A 113 -19.26 9.54 19.60
CA ALA A 113 -19.73 10.81 19.04
C ALA A 113 -19.63 11.94 20.07
N ASP A 114 -18.90 13.01 19.72
CA ASP A 114 -18.66 14.19 20.56
C ASP A 114 -18.05 13.87 21.94
N SER A 115 -17.35 12.73 22.05
CA SER A 115 -16.66 12.30 23.27
C SER A 115 -15.54 13.25 23.68
N ARG A 116 -15.17 13.24 24.97
CA ARG A 116 -14.01 13.99 25.47
C ARG A 116 -12.72 13.67 24.67
N PRO A 117 -12.30 12.40 24.50
CA PRO A 117 -11.10 12.10 23.71
C PRO A 117 -11.20 12.59 22.25
N GLY A 118 -12.34 12.39 21.58
CA GLY A 118 -12.52 12.87 20.20
C GLY A 118 -12.48 14.40 20.07
N LEU A 119 -13.04 15.13 21.04
CA LEU A 119 -12.93 16.58 21.10
C LEU A 119 -11.49 17.06 21.31
N LEU A 120 -10.70 16.37 22.12
CA LEU A 120 -9.28 16.70 22.31
C LEU A 120 -8.46 16.45 21.04
N ILE A 121 -8.69 15.34 20.34
CA ILE A 121 -8.07 15.06 19.03
C ILE A 121 -8.42 16.17 18.03
N LYS A 122 -9.68 16.62 17.99
CA LYS A 122 -10.09 17.76 17.17
C LYS A 122 -9.30 19.02 17.50
N LYS A 123 -9.07 19.32 18.78
CA LYS A 123 -8.33 20.54 19.17
C LYS A 123 -6.85 20.45 18.83
N ALA A 124 -6.22 19.30 19.03
CA ALA A 124 -4.86 19.04 18.57
C ALA A 124 -4.74 19.24 17.04
N ALA A 125 -5.71 18.72 16.28
CA ALA A 125 -5.77 18.94 14.84
C ALA A 125 -5.90 20.42 14.46
N GLN A 126 -6.67 21.22 15.22
CA GLN A 126 -6.75 22.65 14.98
C GLN A 126 -5.40 23.34 15.25
N PHE A 127 -4.66 22.98 16.29
CA PHE A 127 -3.30 23.51 16.51
C PHE A 127 -2.33 23.15 15.37
N LEU A 128 -2.38 21.91 14.86
CA LEU A 128 -1.56 21.50 13.71
C LEU A 128 -1.89 22.28 12.44
N LEU A 129 -3.16 22.30 12.05
CA LEU A 129 -3.59 22.87 10.77
C LEU A 129 -3.37 24.39 10.72
N HIS A 130 -3.36 25.07 11.87
CA HIS A 130 -3.04 26.49 11.95
C HIS A 130 -1.54 26.82 11.93
N GLN A 131 -0.65 25.83 12.12
CA GLN A 131 0.80 26.01 11.96
C GLN A 131 1.25 25.93 10.50
N ILE A 132 0.45 25.32 9.63
CA ILE A 132 0.72 25.24 8.20
C ILE A 132 0.35 26.61 7.59
N PRO A 133 1.31 27.41 7.08
CA PRO A 133 0.99 28.67 6.44
C PRO A 133 0.13 28.37 5.21
N SER A 134 -1.08 28.92 5.16
CA SER A 134 -1.73 29.11 3.87
C SER A 134 -0.78 29.94 3.02
N ALA A 135 -0.47 29.42 1.82
CA ALA A 135 0.42 30.03 0.86
C ALA A 135 0.22 31.55 0.80
N VAL A 136 1.32 32.29 1.01
CA VAL A 136 1.41 33.70 0.67
C VAL A 136 1.14 33.80 -0.84
N PRO A 137 0.22 34.67 -1.33
CA PRO A 137 0.10 34.90 -2.75
C PRO A 137 1.38 35.60 -3.20
N ALA A 138 2.25 34.87 -3.88
CA ALA A 138 3.40 35.45 -4.57
C ALA A 138 2.85 36.30 -5.72
N GLU A 139 2.91 37.62 -5.54
CA GLU A 139 2.87 38.53 -6.68
C GLU A 139 4.10 38.23 -7.55
N HIS A 140 3.83 37.93 -8.83
CA HIS A 140 4.76 37.74 -9.95
C HIS A 140 5.40 36.34 -10.09
N GLY A 141 4.95 35.63 -11.13
CA GLY A 141 5.77 34.66 -11.87
C GLY A 141 5.30 33.20 -11.84
N THR A 142 4.66 32.78 -12.93
CA THR A 142 4.46 31.39 -13.39
C THR A 142 3.65 30.45 -12.50
N VAL A 143 2.42 30.17 -12.94
CA VAL A 143 1.52 29.16 -12.38
C VAL A 143 2.11 27.77 -12.62
N VAL A 144 2.85 27.25 -11.64
CA VAL A 144 2.88 25.81 -11.41
C VAL A 144 1.65 25.52 -10.56
N GLN A 145 0.71 24.77 -11.14
CA GLN A 145 -0.53 24.35 -10.50
C GLN A 145 -0.19 23.37 -9.36
N GLY A 146 0.28 23.93 -8.24
CA GLY A 146 0.58 23.22 -7.01
C GLY A 146 -0.67 22.51 -6.52
N GLN A 147 -0.50 21.21 -6.26
CA GLN A 147 -1.50 20.27 -5.79
C GLN A 147 -2.52 20.91 -4.84
N ARG A 148 -3.77 21.01 -5.31
CA ARG A 148 -4.92 21.21 -4.43
C ARG A 148 -5.17 19.90 -3.68
N HIS A 149 -4.39 19.63 -2.66
CA HIS A 149 -4.72 18.62 -1.66
C HIS A 149 -5.93 19.14 -0.89
N GLU A 150 -7.08 18.45 -0.93
CA GLU A 150 -8.18 18.71 0.01
C GLU A 150 -7.70 18.34 1.42
N ALA A 151 -7.07 19.31 2.12
CA ALA A 151 -6.57 19.12 3.48
C ALA A 151 -7.75 18.82 4.41
N LEU A 152 -7.72 17.67 5.10
CA LEU A 152 -8.75 17.31 6.06
C LEU A 152 -8.90 18.39 7.14
N SER A 153 -10.13 18.86 7.34
CA SER A 153 -10.45 19.73 8.47
C SER A 153 -10.36 18.96 9.79
N ALA A 154 -10.11 19.69 10.89
CA ALA A 154 -10.14 19.11 12.24
C ALA A 154 -11.46 18.40 12.57
N ASN A 155 -12.58 18.82 11.97
CA ASN A 155 -13.87 18.14 12.10
C ASN A 155 -13.90 16.79 11.39
N GLN A 156 -13.29 16.69 10.20
CA GLN A 156 -13.15 15.43 9.48
C GLN A 156 -12.26 14.47 10.27
N ILE A 157 -11.09 14.92 10.73
CA ILE A 157 -10.16 14.11 11.52
C ILE A 157 -10.85 13.50 12.75
N ARG A 158 -11.59 14.31 13.52
CA ARG A 158 -12.39 13.80 14.64
C ARG A 158 -13.41 12.75 14.22
N ARG A 159 -14.15 13.02 13.13
CA ARG A 159 -15.18 12.10 12.64
C ARG A 159 -14.59 10.77 12.19
N GLU A 160 -13.38 10.78 11.64
CA GLU A 160 -12.67 9.54 11.29
C GLU A 160 -12.48 8.68 12.54
N PHE A 161 -11.93 9.21 13.64
CA PHE A 161 -11.83 8.42 14.88
C PHE A 161 -13.18 8.01 15.47
N GLU A 162 -14.13 8.94 15.62
CA GLU A 162 -15.38 8.68 16.35
C GLU A 162 -16.44 7.89 15.58
N ARG A 163 -16.29 7.77 14.26
CA ARG A 163 -17.29 7.11 13.39
C ARG A 163 -16.69 6.04 12.50
N VAL A 164 -15.49 6.28 11.98
CA VAL A 164 -14.89 5.44 10.95
C VAL A 164 -13.95 4.40 11.56
N LEU A 165 -13.10 4.78 12.52
CA LEU A 165 -12.13 3.88 13.17
C LEU A 165 -12.64 3.24 14.47
N LYS A 166 -13.78 3.69 15.00
CA LYS A 166 -14.33 3.10 16.22
C LYS A 166 -14.87 1.69 15.99
N HIS A 167 -14.93 0.92 17.07
CA HIS A 167 -15.65 -0.34 17.13
C HIS A 167 -17.15 -0.13 16.87
N ARG A 168 -17.75 -1.03 16.08
CA ARG A 168 -19.21 -1.10 15.87
C ARG A 168 -19.90 -1.95 16.95
N GLY A 169 -19.19 -2.94 17.47
CA GLY A 169 -19.68 -3.83 18.51
C GLY A 169 -19.72 -3.16 19.88
N ILE A 170 -20.66 -3.59 20.72
CA ILE A 170 -20.73 -3.17 22.11
C ILE A 170 -19.54 -3.77 22.86
N TYR A 171 -18.92 -2.98 23.74
CA TYR A 171 -17.91 -3.49 24.68
C TYR A 171 -18.61 -4.12 25.89
N THR A 172 -18.59 -5.45 25.97
CA THR A 172 -19.21 -6.22 27.06
C THR A 172 -18.33 -7.42 27.41
N GLY A 173 -18.34 -7.86 28.67
CA GLY A 173 -17.51 -9.01 29.08
C GLY A 173 -16.00 -8.82 28.91
N HIS A 174 -15.51 -7.57 28.92
CA HIS A 174 -14.10 -7.18 28.70
C HIS A 174 -13.56 -7.33 27.26
N PHE A 175 -14.45 -7.38 26.26
CA PHE A 175 -14.04 -7.33 24.85
C PHE A 175 -15.10 -6.63 23.97
N TYR A 176 -14.71 -6.24 22.76
CA TYR A 176 -15.61 -5.75 21.73
C TYR A 176 -16.22 -6.91 20.95
N LEU A 177 -17.56 -6.95 20.88
CA LEU A 177 -18.27 -7.99 20.13
C LEU A 177 -17.95 -8.03 18.62
N CYS A 178 -17.44 -6.94 18.03
CA CYS A 178 -17.16 -6.89 16.60
C CYS A 178 -15.86 -7.60 16.18
N CYS A 179 -14.84 -7.62 17.04
CA CYS A 179 -13.50 -8.10 16.65
C CYS A 179 -12.75 -8.81 17.79
N GLY A 180 -13.33 -8.93 18.99
CA GLY A 180 -12.69 -9.55 20.15
C GLY A 180 -11.63 -8.70 20.84
N GLU A 181 -11.38 -7.47 20.37
CA GLU A 181 -10.42 -6.55 20.99
C GLU A 181 -10.77 -6.26 22.45
N THR A 182 -9.77 -6.29 23.33
CA THR A 182 -9.92 -6.17 24.78
C THR A 182 -9.60 -4.76 25.28
N ALA A 183 -8.90 -3.96 24.48
CA ALA A 183 -8.57 -2.58 24.84
C ALA A 183 -9.78 -1.64 24.63
N ARG A 184 -10.46 -1.24 25.71
CA ARG A 184 -11.73 -0.46 25.75
C ARG A 184 -11.74 0.93 25.07
N ASP A 185 -10.59 1.45 24.64
CA ASP A 185 -10.44 2.72 23.90
C ASP A 185 -9.45 2.55 22.74
N SER A 186 -9.63 1.49 21.96
CA SER A 186 -8.84 1.17 20.77
C SER A 186 -9.57 1.55 19.49
N VAL A 187 -8.83 1.66 18.39
CA VAL A 187 -9.41 1.64 17.06
C VAL A 187 -9.66 0.20 16.63
N CYS A 188 -10.72 0.00 15.86
CA CYS A 188 -11.10 -1.31 15.36
C CYS A 188 -10.46 -1.53 14.01
N GLU A 189 -9.64 -2.58 13.90
CA GLU A 189 -9.09 -3.02 12.60
C GLU A 189 -10.20 -3.44 11.63
N ASP A 190 -11.35 -3.83 12.16
CA ASP A 190 -12.53 -4.26 11.41
C ASP A 190 -13.63 -3.19 11.34
N SER A 191 -13.37 -1.94 11.75
CA SER A 191 -14.39 -0.87 11.65
C SER A 191 -14.82 -0.62 10.20
N PHE A 192 -13.90 -0.95 9.28
CA PHE A 192 -14.17 -1.19 7.89
C PHE A 192 -14.53 -2.64 7.64
N TYR A 193 -15.66 -2.85 6.96
CA TYR A 193 -15.77 -3.99 6.06
C TYR A 193 -14.48 -4.00 5.23
N ARG A 194 -13.77 -5.13 5.21
CA ARG A 194 -12.46 -5.33 4.57
C ARG A 194 -12.63 -5.71 3.09
N PRO A 195 -12.75 -4.77 2.12
CA PRO A 195 -12.74 -5.17 0.73
C PRO A 195 -11.31 -5.40 0.20
N TRP A 196 -10.27 -5.13 1.01
CA TRP A 196 -8.84 -5.18 0.61
C TRP A 196 -8.02 -6.31 1.25
N LEU A 197 -8.53 -6.96 2.31
CA LEU A 197 -7.90 -8.14 2.88
C LEU A 197 -8.43 -9.37 2.18
N LEU A 198 -7.54 -10.30 1.89
CA LEU A 198 -7.89 -11.58 1.30
C LEU A 198 -8.68 -12.41 2.33
N SER A 199 -9.66 -13.20 1.86
CA SER A 199 -10.17 -14.31 2.68
C SER A 199 -9.04 -15.32 2.94
N GLU A 200 -9.21 -16.21 3.91
CA GLU A 200 -8.24 -17.30 4.16
C GLU A 200 -7.99 -18.15 2.90
N GLU A 201 -9.04 -18.39 2.12
CA GLU A 201 -8.95 -19.09 0.82
C GLU A 201 -8.15 -18.29 -0.21
N GLU A 202 -8.44 -17.00 -0.37
CA GLU A 202 -7.71 -16.12 -1.28
C GLU A 202 -6.24 -15.97 -0.87
N TRP A 203 -5.98 -15.87 0.44
CA TRP A 203 -4.63 -15.81 0.98
C TRP A 203 -3.85 -17.09 0.68
N GLY A 204 -4.47 -18.26 0.94
CA GLY A 204 -3.88 -19.56 0.61
C GLY A 204 -3.59 -19.70 -0.88
N MET A 205 -4.50 -19.27 -1.76
CA MET A 205 -4.30 -19.29 -3.21
C MET A 205 -3.16 -18.37 -3.67
N ALA A 206 -3.07 -17.16 -3.08
CA ALA A 206 -2.03 -16.19 -3.43
C ALA A 206 -0.64 -16.66 -2.96
N GLU A 207 -0.53 -17.17 -1.73
CA GLU A 207 0.73 -17.68 -1.20
C GLU A 207 1.17 -18.95 -1.93
N GLU A 208 0.25 -19.86 -2.27
CA GLU A 208 0.59 -21.03 -3.09
C GLU A 208 1.10 -20.61 -4.47
N ALA A 209 0.45 -19.63 -5.12
CA ALA A 209 0.93 -19.09 -6.40
C ALA A 209 2.32 -18.47 -6.27
N LYS A 210 2.61 -17.75 -5.18
CA LYS A 210 3.94 -17.21 -4.88
C LYS A 210 4.97 -18.32 -4.74
N GLN A 211 4.70 -19.34 -3.94
CA GLN A 211 5.62 -20.45 -3.71
C GLN A 211 5.89 -21.25 -5.00
N ARG A 212 4.85 -21.50 -5.81
CA ARG A 212 5.00 -22.11 -7.14
C ARG A 212 5.90 -21.28 -8.06
N THR A 213 5.65 -19.98 -8.12
CA THR A 213 6.43 -19.06 -8.95
C THR A 213 7.90 -19.02 -8.52
N LEU A 214 8.17 -19.03 -7.21
CA LEU A 214 9.53 -19.13 -6.69
C LEU A 214 10.20 -20.45 -7.13
N ARG A 215 9.51 -21.59 -7.01
CA ARG A 215 10.05 -22.89 -7.47
C ARG A 215 10.40 -22.86 -8.96
N ILE A 216 9.53 -22.30 -9.80
CA ILE A 216 9.75 -22.13 -11.24
C ILE A 216 10.99 -21.26 -11.51
N LEU A 217 11.12 -20.11 -10.84
CA LEU A 217 12.23 -19.19 -11.05
C LEU A 217 13.56 -19.78 -10.56
N PHE A 218 13.57 -20.48 -9.43
CA PHE A 218 14.76 -21.20 -8.96
C PHE A 218 15.17 -22.32 -9.91
N ASP A 219 14.21 -23.10 -10.41
CA ASP A 219 14.47 -24.15 -11.38
C ASP A 219 15.05 -23.58 -12.70
N ALA A 220 14.57 -22.41 -13.14
CA ALA A 220 15.16 -21.69 -14.27
C ALA A 220 16.62 -21.26 -14.02
N LEU A 221 16.96 -20.86 -12.79
CA LEU A 221 18.34 -20.55 -12.40
C LEU A 221 19.23 -21.80 -12.33
N GLU A 222 18.70 -22.93 -11.86
CA GLU A 222 19.43 -24.20 -11.87
C GLU A 222 19.75 -24.66 -13.30
N LYS A 223 18.84 -24.36 -14.24
CA LYS A 223 18.95 -24.65 -15.68
C LYS A 223 19.50 -23.48 -16.49
N LYS A 224 20.19 -22.53 -15.85
CA LYS A 224 20.66 -21.28 -16.47
C LYS A 224 21.43 -21.50 -17.77
N ASP A 225 22.25 -22.54 -17.87
CA ASP A 225 23.12 -22.80 -19.02
C ASP A 225 22.33 -23.15 -20.29
N CYS A 226 21.07 -23.59 -20.14
CA CYS A 226 20.18 -23.97 -21.24
C CYS A 226 19.08 -22.94 -21.51
N LEU A 227 18.81 -22.01 -20.57
CA LEU A 227 17.58 -21.19 -20.60
C LEU A 227 17.84 -19.69 -20.46
N LEU A 228 18.98 -19.28 -19.90
CA LEU A 228 19.27 -17.90 -19.55
C LEU A 228 20.56 -17.44 -20.22
N VAL A 229 20.69 -16.12 -20.40
CA VAL A 229 21.89 -15.50 -20.96
C VAL A 229 22.50 -14.50 -19.97
N GLU A 230 23.82 -14.39 -19.93
CA GLU A 230 24.47 -13.36 -19.10
C GLU A 230 24.29 -11.96 -19.71
N ASN A 231 24.68 -11.80 -20.97
CA ASN A 231 24.52 -10.56 -21.71
C ASN A 231 23.74 -10.84 -23.01
N PRO A 232 22.44 -10.45 -23.10
CA PRO A 232 21.67 -10.58 -24.33
C PRO A 232 22.29 -9.82 -25.52
N GLU A 233 23.09 -8.79 -25.23
CA GLU A 233 23.74 -7.95 -26.24
C GLU A 233 24.82 -8.70 -27.06
N ASP A 234 25.39 -9.76 -26.50
CA ASP A 234 26.38 -10.60 -27.19
C ASP A 234 25.79 -11.31 -28.42
N PHE A 235 24.46 -11.30 -28.54
CA PHE A 235 23.71 -11.95 -29.59
C PHE A 235 23.15 -10.99 -30.65
N VAL A 236 23.46 -9.69 -30.54
CA VAL A 236 23.01 -8.67 -31.50
C VAL A 236 23.61 -8.94 -32.88
N GLY A 237 22.75 -9.06 -33.90
CA GLY A 237 23.15 -9.30 -35.30
C GLY A 237 23.09 -10.77 -35.74
N VAL A 238 22.82 -11.73 -34.84
CA VAL A 238 22.58 -13.13 -35.21
C VAL A 238 21.19 -13.25 -35.86
N GLN A 239 21.12 -13.33 -37.20
CA GLN A 239 19.85 -13.39 -37.93
C GLN A 239 18.92 -14.53 -37.47
N ARG A 240 19.47 -15.65 -36.96
CA ARG A 240 18.70 -16.78 -36.43
C ARG A 240 17.97 -16.48 -35.12
N LEU A 241 18.36 -15.42 -34.41
CA LEU A 241 17.78 -15.00 -33.12
C LEU A 241 16.74 -13.90 -33.23
N ARG A 242 16.39 -13.46 -34.45
CA ARG A 242 15.53 -12.28 -34.66
C ARG A 242 14.17 -12.34 -33.93
N ASN A 243 13.73 -13.54 -33.52
CA ASN A 243 12.48 -13.78 -32.81
C ASN A 243 12.62 -14.58 -31.49
N CYS A 244 13.85 -14.87 -31.03
CA CYS A 244 14.05 -15.67 -29.81
C CYS A 244 14.11 -14.73 -28.59
N PRO A 245 13.22 -14.90 -27.60
CA PRO A 245 13.16 -13.97 -26.48
C PRO A 245 14.21 -14.36 -25.42
N LEU A 246 15.35 -13.65 -25.44
CA LEU A 246 16.46 -13.88 -24.52
C LEU A 246 16.14 -13.33 -23.12
N ILE A 247 16.27 -14.17 -22.09
CA ILE A 247 16.03 -13.77 -20.69
C ILE A 247 17.39 -13.64 -19.96
N PRO A 248 17.74 -12.43 -19.46
CA PRO A 248 18.94 -12.24 -18.67
C PRO A 248 18.91 -13.03 -17.36
N LEU A 249 20.05 -13.59 -16.96
CA LEU A 249 20.21 -14.24 -15.65
C LEU A 249 19.83 -13.30 -14.49
N ARG A 250 20.28 -12.05 -14.56
CA ARG A 250 20.02 -11.02 -13.53
C ARG A 250 18.53 -10.73 -13.35
N LEU A 251 17.76 -10.72 -14.45
CA LEU A 251 16.32 -10.50 -14.40
C LEU A 251 15.64 -11.56 -13.54
N VAL A 252 16.02 -12.83 -13.68
CA VAL A 252 15.44 -13.93 -12.88
C VAL A 252 15.80 -13.78 -11.39
N GLN A 253 17.04 -13.37 -11.09
CA GLN A 253 17.48 -13.10 -9.72
C GLN A 253 16.71 -11.94 -9.07
N ASP A 254 16.44 -10.89 -9.84
CA ASP A 254 15.66 -9.74 -9.39
C ASP A 254 14.20 -10.15 -9.16
N LEU A 255 13.60 -10.93 -10.07
CA LEU A 255 12.24 -11.45 -9.90
C LEU A 255 12.11 -12.27 -8.60
N ILE A 256 13.08 -13.14 -8.30
CA ILE A 256 13.10 -13.93 -7.05
C ILE A 256 13.20 -13.01 -5.84
N SER A 257 14.19 -12.10 -5.83
CA SER A 257 14.45 -11.21 -4.70
C SER A 257 13.22 -10.37 -4.35
N ASN A 258 12.56 -9.83 -5.38
CA ASN A 258 11.34 -9.06 -5.21
C ASN A 258 10.18 -9.96 -4.76
N LEU A 259 9.95 -11.11 -5.41
CA LEU A 259 8.84 -12.01 -5.11
C LEU A 259 8.87 -12.53 -3.66
N VAL A 260 10.05 -12.82 -3.09
CA VAL A 260 10.18 -13.23 -1.68
C VAL A 260 9.57 -12.19 -0.73
N SER A 261 9.79 -10.90 -1.01
CA SER A 261 9.30 -9.78 -0.19
C SER A 261 7.82 -9.42 -0.42
N VAL A 262 7.17 -10.01 -1.43
CA VAL A 262 5.80 -9.65 -1.81
C VAL A 262 4.80 -10.00 -0.71
N ARG A 263 3.89 -9.06 -0.44
CA ARG A 263 2.65 -9.24 0.29
C ARG A 263 1.45 -9.05 -0.65
N PHE A 264 0.37 -9.79 -0.40
CA PHE A 264 -0.82 -9.72 -1.24
C PHE A 264 -1.97 -8.97 -0.56
N ARG A 265 -2.73 -8.24 -1.38
CA ARG A 265 -3.98 -7.56 -1.02
C ARG A 265 -5.03 -7.80 -2.09
N ARG A 266 -6.30 -7.62 -1.75
CA ARG A 266 -7.40 -7.70 -2.71
C ARG A 266 -7.46 -6.42 -3.53
N GLY A 267 -7.46 -6.55 -4.85
CA GLY A 267 -7.71 -5.47 -5.82
C GLY A 267 -9.15 -5.51 -6.34
N HIS A 268 -9.65 -4.37 -6.81
CA HIS A 268 -11.00 -4.25 -7.41
C HIS A 268 -11.00 -4.05 -8.92
N GLY A 269 -9.83 -3.85 -9.52
CA GLY A 269 -9.66 -3.61 -10.94
C GLY A 269 -8.59 -4.53 -11.51
N VAL A 270 -7.62 -3.93 -12.21
CA VAL A 270 -6.40 -4.61 -12.64
C VAL A 270 -5.49 -4.92 -11.45
N ASN A 271 -4.52 -5.82 -11.65
CA ASN A 271 -3.49 -5.99 -10.63
C ASN A 271 -2.62 -4.72 -10.57
N ILE A 272 -2.16 -4.38 -9.37
CA ILE A 272 -1.31 -3.20 -9.14
C ILE A 272 -0.20 -3.60 -8.18
N VAL A 273 1.04 -3.24 -8.52
CA VAL A 273 2.21 -3.40 -7.64
C VAL A 273 2.59 -2.05 -7.05
N LEU A 274 2.77 -1.99 -5.73
CA LEU A 274 3.24 -0.80 -5.01
C LEU A 274 4.43 -1.17 -4.13
N GLU A 275 5.44 -0.29 -4.07
CA GLU A 275 6.53 -0.40 -3.10
C GLU A 275 6.21 0.44 -1.85
N TYR A 276 6.35 -0.16 -0.68
CA TYR A 276 6.05 0.46 0.61
C TYR A 276 7.09 0.10 1.67
N LEU A 277 7.89 1.08 2.11
CA LEU A 277 8.92 0.90 3.17
C LEU A 277 9.81 -0.33 2.93
N GLY A 278 10.21 -0.58 1.68
CA GLY A 278 11.02 -1.74 1.29
C GLY A 278 10.27 -3.08 1.20
N ASN A 279 8.93 -3.09 1.27
CA ASN A 279 8.08 -4.24 0.99
C ASN A 279 7.29 -4.01 -0.29
N ILE A 280 7.13 -5.06 -1.08
CA ILE A 280 6.34 -5.01 -2.33
C ILE A 280 4.94 -5.51 -2.02
N ILE A 281 3.91 -4.76 -2.41
CA ILE A 281 2.52 -5.14 -2.22
C ILE A 281 1.87 -5.31 -3.59
N ILE A 282 1.35 -6.51 -3.87
CA ILE A 282 0.57 -6.78 -5.08
C ILE A 282 -0.91 -6.84 -4.71
N TYR A 283 -1.70 -5.96 -5.34
CA TYR A 283 -3.16 -5.99 -5.29
C TYR A 283 -3.67 -6.93 -6.38
N LEU A 284 -4.29 -8.03 -5.99
CA LEU A 284 -4.76 -9.09 -6.88
C LEU A 284 -6.20 -8.83 -7.32
N SER A 285 -6.40 -8.72 -8.63
CA SER A 285 -7.70 -8.56 -9.28
C SER A 285 -8.61 -9.78 -9.08
N PRO A 286 -9.94 -9.64 -9.23
CA PRO A 286 -10.85 -10.78 -9.21
C PRO A 286 -10.53 -11.86 -10.25
N GLN A 287 -9.90 -11.48 -11.36
CA GLN A 287 -9.53 -12.38 -12.44
C GLN A 287 -8.41 -13.34 -12.03
N PHE A 288 -7.48 -12.89 -11.18
CA PHE A 288 -6.37 -13.70 -10.68
C PHE A 288 -6.83 -15.02 -10.04
N TRP A 289 -7.94 -14.98 -9.30
CA TRP A 289 -8.45 -16.17 -8.60
C TRP A 289 -8.92 -17.27 -9.56
N GLN A 290 -9.41 -16.89 -10.73
CA GLN A 290 -9.94 -17.79 -11.76
C GLN A 290 -8.86 -18.33 -12.71
N GLN A 291 -7.63 -17.81 -12.61
CA GLN A 291 -6.53 -18.25 -13.46
C GLN A 291 -6.07 -19.66 -13.11
N LYS A 292 -5.42 -20.28 -14.09
CA LYS A 292 -4.80 -21.59 -13.94
C LYS A 292 -3.73 -21.55 -12.86
N GLU A 293 -3.67 -22.63 -12.07
CA GLU A 293 -2.73 -22.75 -10.97
C GLU A 293 -1.29 -23.02 -11.45
N MET A 294 -1.14 -23.79 -12.52
CA MET A 294 0.15 -24.24 -13.05
C MET A 294 0.69 -23.25 -14.10
N LEU A 295 2.02 -23.24 -14.30
CA LEU A 295 2.67 -22.41 -15.32
C LEU A 295 2.19 -22.77 -16.74
N GLU A 296 1.24 -21.99 -17.21
CA GLU A 296 0.61 -22.06 -18.53
C GLU A 296 0.18 -20.65 -18.93
N CYS A 297 -0.18 -20.44 -20.19
CA CYS A 297 -0.71 -19.16 -20.65
C CYS A 297 -1.89 -18.68 -19.78
N GLY A 298 -1.75 -17.49 -19.19
CA GLY A 298 -2.77 -16.85 -18.35
C GLY A 298 -2.86 -17.47 -16.95
N SER A 299 -1.75 -17.99 -16.44
CA SER A 299 -1.68 -18.61 -15.12
C SER A 299 -1.41 -17.62 -14.00
N ARG A 300 -1.63 -18.05 -12.75
CA ARG A 300 -1.26 -17.26 -11.57
C ARG A 300 0.25 -17.02 -11.50
N PRO A 301 1.13 -18.03 -11.74
CA PRO A 301 2.56 -17.78 -11.81
C PRO A 301 2.97 -16.80 -12.91
N GLY A 302 2.42 -16.95 -14.11
CA GLY A 302 2.67 -16.01 -15.21
C GLY A 302 2.25 -14.58 -14.84
N THR A 303 1.11 -14.42 -14.18
CA THR A 303 0.64 -13.11 -13.71
C THR A 303 1.60 -12.49 -12.68
N LEU A 304 2.11 -13.26 -11.72
CA LEU A 304 3.09 -12.73 -10.77
C LEU A 304 4.39 -12.31 -11.46
N ILE A 305 4.87 -13.07 -12.44
CA ILE A 305 6.04 -12.72 -13.27
C ILE A 305 5.77 -11.43 -14.06
N LEU A 306 4.59 -11.31 -14.67
CA LEU A 306 4.17 -10.12 -15.43
C LEU A 306 4.21 -8.87 -14.55
N GLU A 307 3.50 -8.89 -13.41
CA GLU A 307 3.37 -7.70 -12.56
C GLU A 307 4.71 -7.30 -11.92
N LEU A 308 5.55 -8.28 -11.54
CA LEU A 308 6.90 -7.99 -11.04
C LEU A 308 7.86 -7.49 -12.13
N SER A 309 7.73 -7.98 -13.36
CA SER A 309 8.52 -7.46 -14.48
C SER A 309 8.16 -6.00 -14.76
N GLU A 310 6.87 -5.65 -14.68
CA GLU A 310 6.43 -4.25 -14.79
C GLU A 310 6.99 -3.39 -13.65
N PHE A 311 6.98 -3.93 -12.42
CA PHE A 311 7.57 -3.28 -11.26
C PHE A 311 9.09 -3.03 -11.42
N LEU A 312 9.81 -3.96 -12.05
CA LEU A 312 11.23 -3.81 -12.38
C LEU A 312 11.51 -2.81 -13.52
N GLY A 313 10.49 -2.14 -14.04
CA GLY A 313 10.61 -1.09 -15.05
C GLY A 313 10.43 -1.56 -16.50
N TYR A 314 10.07 -2.83 -16.74
CA TYR A 314 9.77 -3.31 -18.08
C TYR A 314 8.37 -2.86 -18.52
N LYS A 315 8.27 -2.24 -19.70
CA LYS A 315 6.96 -1.79 -20.23
C LYS A 315 5.98 -2.96 -20.33
N ARG A 316 4.70 -2.74 -19.95
CA ARG A 316 3.67 -3.80 -19.96
C ARG A 316 3.48 -4.43 -21.34
N CYS A 317 3.24 -3.60 -22.36
CA CYS A 317 3.18 -4.01 -23.77
C CYS A 317 3.98 -3.04 -24.63
N TRP A 318 4.49 -3.51 -25.78
CA TRP A 318 5.06 -2.64 -26.79
C TRP A 318 3.96 -1.79 -27.43
N LYS A 319 3.91 -0.50 -27.12
CA LYS A 319 3.24 0.49 -27.99
C LYS A 319 4.29 0.90 -29.01
N GLY A 320 4.01 0.66 -30.30
CA GLY A 320 4.82 1.24 -31.37
C GLY A 320 4.88 2.77 -31.22
N PRO A 321 5.89 3.43 -31.80
CA PRO A 321 5.97 4.88 -31.75
C PRO A 321 4.70 5.48 -32.35
N GLU A 322 3.92 6.18 -31.52
CA GLU A 322 2.89 7.09 -32.03
C GLU A 322 3.61 8.19 -32.82
N GLU A 323 3.10 8.47 -34.02
CA GLU A 323 3.64 9.43 -34.98
C GLU A 323 4.00 10.77 -34.34
N ALA A 324 5.30 11.07 -34.26
CA ALA A 324 5.83 12.43 -34.28
C ALA A 324 7.31 12.43 -34.68
N ASP A 325 7.53 12.96 -35.89
CA ASP A 325 8.75 13.49 -36.49
C ASP A 325 9.87 12.55 -36.98
N GLU A 326 10.04 12.62 -38.30
CA GLU A 326 11.12 12.08 -39.11
C GLU A 326 12.51 12.45 -38.57
N VAL A 327 13.26 11.45 -38.11
CA VAL A 327 14.69 11.32 -38.44
C VAL A 327 14.98 9.84 -38.67
N VAL A 328 15.28 9.49 -39.92
CA VAL A 328 15.83 8.19 -40.31
C VAL A 328 17.22 8.06 -39.67
N GLN A 329 17.31 7.33 -38.56
CA GLN A 329 18.50 6.60 -38.19
C GLN A 329 18.10 5.14 -38.04
N GLU A 330 18.69 4.29 -38.88
CA GLU A 330 18.62 2.84 -38.78
C GLU A 330 19.14 2.42 -37.40
N GLN A 331 18.23 2.26 -36.43
CA GLN A 331 18.53 1.59 -35.18
C GLN A 331 18.32 0.08 -35.38
N PRO A 332 19.24 -0.77 -34.91
CA PRO A 332 19.09 -2.21 -35.07
C PRO A 332 17.86 -2.66 -34.28
N HIS A 333 16.98 -3.40 -34.94
CA HIS A 333 15.80 -4.02 -34.33
C HIS A 333 16.22 -4.98 -33.19
N ASN A 334 16.37 -4.45 -31.99
CA ASN A 334 16.32 -5.19 -30.73
C ASN A 334 14.85 -5.25 -30.33
N PHE A 335 14.28 -6.44 -30.13
CA PHE A 335 13.02 -6.56 -29.38
C PHE A 335 13.36 -6.20 -27.93
N PRO A 336 12.98 -5.02 -27.39
CA PRO A 336 13.21 -4.77 -25.98
C PRO A 336 12.24 -5.64 -25.20
N LEU A 337 12.76 -6.36 -24.21
CA LEU A 337 11.93 -7.13 -23.30
C LEU A 337 10.84 -6.22 -22.72
N THR A 338 9.61 -6.70 -22.79
CA THR A 338 8.44 -6.13 -22.12
C THR A 338 8.05 -7.06 -20.99
N ALA A 339 7.31 -6.57 -20.00
CA ALA A 339 6.79 -7.43 -18.94
C ALA A 339 5.94 -8.57 -19.53
N TYR A 340 5.15 -8.28 -20.58
CA TYR A 340 4.41 -9.28 -21.31
C TYR A 340 5.31 -10.31 -22.00
N SER A 341 6.36 -9.88 -22.71
CA SER A 341 7.26 -10.84 -23.36
C SER A 341 7.97 -11.72 -22.35
N ILE A 342 8.39 -11.18 -21.20
CA ILE A 342 9.04 -11.96 -20.12
C ILE A 342 8.08 -13.04 -19.62
N CYS A 343 6.85 -12.66 -19.23
CA CYS A 343 5.80 -13.61 -18.85
C CYS A 343 5.57 -14.67 -19.92
N TRP A 344 5.44 -14.25 -21.18
CA TRP A 344 5.21 -15.13 -22.31
C TRP A 344 6.35 -16.14 -22.52
N VAL A 345 7.61 -15.75 -22.30
CA VAL A 345 8.75 -16.69 -22.36
C VAL A 345 8.56 -17.83 -21.36
N PHE A 346 8.26 -17.51 -20.10
CA PHE A 346 8.06 -18.54 -19.08
C PHE A 346 6.87 -19.45 -19.41
N GLU A 347 5.76 -18.86 -19.84
CA GLU A 347 4.53 -19.61 -20.12
C GLU A 347 4.61 -20.49 -21.38
N THR A 348 5.44 -20.13 -22.37
CA THR A 348 5.41 -20.79 -23.69
C THR A 348 6.76 -21.30 -24.19
N TRP A 349 7.85 -20.57 -23.96
CA TRP A 349 9.16 -20.91 -24.51
C TRP A 349 9.99 -21.78 -23.57
N MET A 350 9.82 -21.60 -22.26
CA MET A 350 10.47 -22.39 -21.22
C MET A 350 9.59 -23.52 -20.68
N SER A 351 8.30 -23.55 -21.01
CA SER A 351 7.37 -24.55 -20.49
C SER A 351 7.57 -25.93 -21.15
N HIS A 352 7.05 -26.97 -20.49
CA HIS A 352 7.08 -28.33 -21.00
C HIS A 352 6.09 -28.51 -22.14
N ALA A 353 6.54 -29.04 -23.28
CA ALA A 353 5.66 -29.36 -24.42
C ALA A 353 4.82 -30.63 -24.19
N GLY A 354 5.21 -31.48 -23.23
CA GLY A 354 4.57 -32.77 -22.94
C GLY A 354 3.53 -32.70 -21.82
N SER A 355 2.57 -33.63 -21.82
CA SER A 355 1.62 -33.80 -20.72
C SER A 355 2.31 -34.36 -19.47
N TYR A 356 1.79 -33.98 -18.30
CA TYR A 356 2.27 -34.46 -17.01
C TYR A 356 1.42 -35.63 -16.50
N SER A 357 2.03 -36.79 -16.29
CA SER A 357 1.41 -38.00 -15.71
C SER A 357 2.27 -38.58 -14.57
N GLY A 358 2.77 -37.70 -13.71
CA GLY A 358 3.77 -38.02 -12.67
C GLY A 358 5.22 -37.79 -13.13
N THR A 359 5.42 -37.71 -14.45
CA THR A 359 6.59 -37.16 -15.12
C THR A 359 6.13 -36.40 -16.37
N TYR A 360 6.89 -35.42 -16.82
CA TYR A 360 6.69 -34.79 -18.12
C TYR A 360 7.19 -35.70 -19.24
N SER A 361 6.34 -35.96 -20.24
CA SER A 361 6.70 -36.84 -21.36
C SER A 361 7.82 -36.31 -22.25
N CYS A 362 8.08 -35.00 -22.23
CA CYS A 362 9.11 -34.38 -23.07
C CYS A 362 10.54 -34.57 -22.55
N CYS A 363 10.74 -34.63 -21.23
CA CYS A 363 12.07 -34.63 -20.61
C CYS A 363 12.23 -35.58 -19.42
N GLY A 364 11.14 -36.24 -18.99
CA GLY A 364 11.13 -37.15 -17.83
C GLY A 364 11.09 -36.44 -16.47
N GLU A 365 10.95 -35.12 -16.44
CA GLU A 365 10.99 -34.33 -15.21
C GLU A 365 9.80 -34.63 -14.30
N LYS A 366 10.08 -34.82 -13.00
CA LYS A 366 9.08 -35.12 -11.96
C LYS A 366 8.53 -33.86 -11.29
N ALA A 367 9.29 -32.77 -11.27
CA ALA A 367 8.90 -31.54 -10.61
C ALA A 367 7.81 -30.83 -11.42
N ARG A 368 6.61 -30.69 -10.85
CA ARG A 368 5.46 -30.09 -11.53
C ARG A 368 5.56 -28.56 -11.70
N ASP A 369 6.35 -27.91 -10.85
CA ASP A 369 6.62 -26.46 -10.88
C ASP A 369 8.03 -26.21 -11.44
N SER A 370 8.27 -26.62 -12.68
CA SER A 370 9.58 -26.55 -13.35
C SER A 370 9.46 -25.99 -14.76
N VAL A 371 10.56 -25.46 -15.26
CA VAL A 371 10.79 -25.15 -16.68
C VAL A 371 11.54 -26.29 -17.36
N CYS A 372 11.35 -26.46 -18.66
CA CYS A 372 11.95 -27.57 -19.40
C CYS A 372 13.34 -27.20 -19.93
N ALA A 373 14.36 -27.95 -19.53
CA ALA A 373 15.72 -27.80 -20.05
C ALA A 373 15.83 -28.19 -21.55
N LEU A 374 14.84 -28.89 -22.10
CA LEU A 374 14.69 -29.24 -23.52
C LEU A 374 13.58 -28.42 -24.20
N SER A 375 13.23 -27.27 -23.61
CA SER A 375 12.18 -26.39 -24.12
C SER A 375 12.55 -25.77 -25.47
N HIS A 376 11.57 -25.13 -26.12
CA HIS A 376 11.79 -24.38 -27.35
C HIS A 376 12.90 -23.34 -27.21
N LEU A 377 12.98 -22.66 -26.05
CA LEU A 377 14.05 -21.70 -25.80
C LEU A 377 15.42 -22.36 -25.81
N SER A 378 15.56 -23.50 -25.12
CA SER A 378 16.81 -24.25 -25.06
C SER A 378 17.26 -24.75 -26.43
N VAL A 379 16.33 -25.25 -27.24
CA VAL A 379 16.63 -25.65 -28.63
C VAL A 379 17.16 -24.44 -29.41
N CYS A 380 16.47 -23.30 -29.31
CA CYS A 380 16.92 -22.08 -29.98
C CYS A 380 18.30 -21.64 -29.52
N LEU A 381 18.60 -21.66 -28.22
CA LEU A 381 19.91 -21.28 -27.66
C LEU A 381 21.04 -22.22 -28.08
N ASN A 382 20.81 -23.54 -28.05
CA ASN A 382 21.80 -24.55 -28.43
C ASN A 382 22.20 -24.47 -29.90
N ASP A 383 21.28 -24.09 -30.79
CA ASP A 383 21.55 -23.89 -32.23
C ASP A 383 22.51 -22.72 -32.52
N ILE A 384 22.89 -21.94 -31.50
CA ILE A 384 23.64 -20.68 -31.61
C ILE A 384 25.01 -20.74 -30.94
N THR A 385 25.17 -21.52 -29.87
CA THR A 385 26.49 -21.78 -29.26
C THR A 385 27.39 -22.51 -30.27
N PRO A 386 28.53 -21.93 -30.72
CA PRO A 386 29.48 -22.68 -31.52
C PRO A 386 29.97 -23.88 -30.70
N PRO A 387 30.23 -25.05 -31.32
CA PRO A 387 30.79 -26.18 -30.61
C PRO A 387 32.09 -25.73 -29.92
N PRO A 388 32.37 -26.22 -28.70
CA PRO A 388 33.60 -25.87 -28.01
C PRO A 388 34.78 -26.21 -28.92
N LEU A 389 35.67 -25.24 -29.12
CA LEU A 389 36.95 -25.48 -29.80
C LEU A 389 37.64 -26.60 -29.03
N THR A 390 37.68 -27.79 -29.64
CA THR A 390 38.45 -28.91 -29.13
C THR A 390 39.92 -28.50 -29.04
N PRO A 391 40.60 -28.78 -27.91
CA PRO A 391 41.98 -28.35 -27.66
C PRO A 391 43.00 -28.93 -28.63
#